data_AF-A0A934L2E0-F1
#
_entry.id   AF-A0A934L2E0-F1
#
_cell.length_a   1.000
_cell.length_b   1.000
_cell.length_c   1.000
_cell.angle_alpha   90.00
_cell.angle_beta   90.00
_cell.angle_gamma   90.00
#
_symmetry.space_group_name_H-M   'P 1'
#
loop_
_entity.id
_entity.type
_entity.pdbx_description
1 polymer ?
#
loop_
_entity_poly.entity_id
_entity_poly.type
_entity_poly.pdbx_seq_one_letter_code
_entity_poly.pdbx_strand_id
1 'polypeptide(L)'
;MITHQVKRGFDLGVAGAPARQMVDAPEPVVVAVRPGDFPGIKARLLVQEGQTVRTGDPLFLDKLAPETKFCSPATGKVSSVVLGERRALLRVEITPGANDTFAPLPHFDLRNLSSLPRAELVGALLQSGLWPLIRQRPIGRIAGEDVEPVAIFVNGMDTEPLAADPAFAVHGRGDDLQAGIDVLRALTRGKVYLTARAGDAQREFASLHGAEVHAFDGPHPAGLVGTHIAAIRPLGLHECAWYLKAQECVAIGEWARTGRYPCKRVVAVAGSAAAERRYVRVRQGAPLSVLNAGKAPGQGVRVVNGTLLTGSVEPNPGFLGYYAATVTMIDEGADRRDLFGWALPQPRRLSFHRSVWPFARTASGLEVDARMHGGHRPIVNLGSWEAVTPLDILPTFLVRAIQANDLDEALKLGLLEVTEEDVALCTVVDPCKTDVGAIIRKGLDLYAKEI
;
A
#
# COMPACT_ATOMS: atom_id res chain seq x y z
N MET A 1 -19.50 14.96 10.03
CA MET A 1 -18.83 14.17 8.99
C MET A 1 -19.14 14.80 7.65
N ILE A 2 -18.12 15.26 6.93
CA ILE A 2 -18.27 15.82 5.57
C ILE A 2 -18.16 14.66 4.59
N THR A 3 -19.05 14.58 3.60
CA THR A 3 -19.00 13.54 2.56
C THR A 3 -18.58 14.16 1.22
N HIS A 4 -17.48 13.66 0.67
CA HIS A 4 -16.93 14.03 -0.62
C HIS A 4 -17.40 13.08 -1.71
N GLN A 5 -17.71 13.62 -2.88
CA GLN A 5 -18.25 12.87 -4.01
C GLN A 5 -17.24 12.85 -5.15
N VAL A 6 -16.70 11.68 -5.46
CA VAL A 6 -15.74 11.46 -6.55
C VAL A 6 -16.52 11.01 -7.77
N LYS A 7 -16.50 11.83 -8.83
CA LYS A 7 -17.29 11.58 -10.05
C LYS A 7 -16.49 10.94 -11.19
N ARG A 8 -15.19 11.24 -11.26
CA ARG A 8 -14.26 10.72 -12.29
C ARG A 8 -13.56 9.48 -11.74
N GLY A 9 -13.62 8.38 -12.48
CA GLY A 9 -13.08 7.09 -12.07
C GLY A 9 -13.72 5.93 -12.81
N PHE A 10 -13.26 4.71 -12.52
CA PHE A 10 -13.75 3.48 -13.15
C PHE A 10 -13.52 2.26 -12.26
N ASP A 11 -14.59 1.51 -11.97
CA ASP A 11 -14.54 0.26 -11.23
C ASP A 11 -14.39 -0.93 -12.18
N LEU A 12 -13.38 -1.77 -11.95
CA LEU A 12 -13.06 -2.88 -12.86
C LEU A 12 -14.02 -4.08 -12.75
N GLY A 13 -14.85 -4.17 -11.71
CA GLY A 13 -15.85 -5.23 -11.58
C GLY A 13 -15.29 -6.66 -11.53
N VAL A 14 -14.06 -6.86 -11.04
CA VAL A 14 -13.36 -8.15 -11.08
C VAL A 14 -13.95 -9.15 -10.08
N ALA A 15 -14.00 -10.43 -10.46
CA ALA A 15 -14.41 -11.54 -9.59
C ALA A 15 -13.34 -11.90 -8.54
N GLY A 16 -13.78 -12.54 -7.46
CA GLY A 16 -12.87 -13.08 -6.44
C GLY A 16 -12.68 -12.19 -5.22
N ALA A 17 -13.69 -11.40 -4.87
CA ALA A 17 -13.67 -10.61 -3.63
C ALA A 17 -13.51 -11.53 -2.39
N PRO A 18 -12.78 -11.08 -1.36
CA PRO A 18 -12.64 -11.83 -0.11
C PRO A 18 -13.96 -11.86 0.65
N ALA A 19 -14.34 -13.03 1.17
CA ALA A 19 -15.44 -13.13 2.12
C ALA A 19 -15.07 -12.37 3.41
N ARG A 20 -16.05 -11.72 4.04
CA ARG A 20 -15.91 -11.05 5.35
C ARG A 20 -15.84 -12.06 6.49
N GLN A 21 -14.83 -12.91 6.44
CA GLN A 21 -14.49 -13.91 7.44
C GLN A 21 -13.02 -13.70 7.80
N MET A 22 -12.75 -13.51 9.09
CA MET A 22 -11.39 -13.39 9.62
C MET A 22 -10.96 -14.73 10.22
N VAL A 23 -9.78 -15.21 9.85
CA VAL A 23 -9.16 -16.40 10.43
C VAL A 23 -7.72 -16.11 10.84
N ASP A 24 -7.18 -16.87 11.80
CA ASP A 24 -5.77 -16.81 12.14
C ASP A 24 -4.97 -17.79 11.27
N ALA A 25 -3.89 -17.29 10.67
CA ALA A 25 -2.91 -18.16 10.00
C ALA A 25 -2.09 -18.94 11.03
N PRO A 26 -1.61 -20.16 10.67
CA PRO A 26 -0.60 -20.83 11.47
C PRO A 26 0.68 -19.98 11.53
N GLU A 27 1.44 -20.14 12.60
CA GLU A 27 2.74 -19.47 12.71
C GLU A 27 3.67 -19.97 11.60
N PRO A 28 4.31 -19.06 10.85
CA PRO A 28 5.14 -19.44 9.70
C PRO A 28 6.46 -20.08 10.13
N VAL A 29 6.95 -21.02 9.34
CA VAL A 29 8.26 -21.69 9.57
C VAL A 29 9.42 -20.73 9.27
N VAL A 30 9.22 -19.77 8.38
CA VAL A 30 10.18 -18.73 8.02
C VAL A 30 9.44 -17.44 7.74
N VAL A 31 9.99 -16.31 8.18
CA VAL A 31 9.53 -14.97 7.82
C VAL A 31 10.66 -14.21 7.13
N ALA A 32 10.32 -13.28 6.24
CA ALA A 32 11.31 -12.45 5.57
C ALA A 32 10.99 -10.97 5.69
N VAL A 33 12.03 -10.15 5.89
CA VAL A 33 11.96 -8.69 5.79
C VAL A 33 12.81 -8.24 4.61
N ARG A 34 12.22 -7.41 3.74
CA ARG A 34 12.79 -7.09 2.42
C ARG A 34 13.02 -5.59 2.29
N PRO A 35 14.26 -5.13 2.05
CA PRO A 35 14.50 -3.73 1.76
C PRO A 35 13.76 -3.23 0.52
N GLY A 36 13.53 -4.09 -0.47
CA GLY A 36 12.82 -3.74 -1.71
C GLY A 36 11.36 -3.33 -1.53
N ASP A 37 10.76 -3.60 -0.37
CA ASP A 37 9.42 -3.12 -0.04
C ASP A 37 9.39 -1.60 0.24
N PHE A 38 10.55 -0.97 0.40
CA PHE A 38 10.70 0.43 0.78
C PHE A 38 11.42 1.23 -0.32
N PRO A 39 10.69 1.94 -1.19
CA PRO A 39 11.31 2.70 -2.27
C PRO A 39 12.29 3.77 -1.77
N GLY A 40 13.48 3.79 -2.36
CA GLY A 40 14.50 4.82 -2.11
C GLY A 40 15.50 4.51 -0.98
N ILE A 41 15.30 3.44 -0.19
CA ILE A 41 16.23 3.12 0.90
C ILE A 41 17.51 2.44 0.38
N LYS A 42 18.62 2.65 1.08
CA LYS A 42 19.87 1.91 0.86
C LYS A 42 20.21 1.09 2.10
N ALA A 43 19.77 -0.16 2.14
CA ALA A 43 19.94 -0.99 3.33
C ALA A 43 21.41 -1.22 3.74
N ARG A 44 21.66 -1.14 5.05
CA ARG A 44 22.86 -1.63 5.73
C ARG A 44 22.45 -2.66 6.77
N LEU A 45 22.97 -3.86 6.62
CA LEU A 45 22.71 -4.99 7.51
C LEU A 45 23.28 -4.74 8.92
N LEU A 46 22.52 -5.13 9.94
CA LEU A 46 22.89 -5.05 11.37
C LEU A 46 23.04 -6.44 12.03
N VAL A 47 22.59 -7.49 11.35
CA VAL A 47 22.61 -8.88 11.84
C VAL A 47 23.45 -9.79 10.95
N GLN A 48 23.78 -10.98 11.43
CA GLN A 48 24.48 -12.00 10.66
C GLN A 48 23.68 -13.31 10.62
N GLU A 49 23.93 -14.15 9.62
CA GLU A 49 23.37 -15.49 9.57
C GLU A 49 23.75 -16.27 10.83
N GLY A 50 22.77 -16.97 11.40
CA GLY A 50 22.91 -17.72 12.64
C GLY A 50 22.69 -16.93 13.92
N GLN A 51 22.61 -15.59 13.87
CA GLN A 51 22.33 -14.76 15.03
C GLN A 51 20.90 -14.96 15.54
N THR A 52 20.74 -14.98 16.86
CA THR A 52 19.42 -14.95 17.51
C THR A 52 18.92 -13.51 17.60
N VAL A 53 17.66 -13.29 17.24
CA VAL A 53 16.97 -12.00 17.30
C VAL A 53 15.66 -12.13 18.05
N ARG A 54 15.25 -11.07 18.73
CA ARG A 54 13.95 -10.93 19.39
C ARG A 54 12.98 -10.20 18.47
N THR A 55 11.69 -10.32 18.74
CA THR A 55 10.67 -9.54 18.04
C THR A 55 10.87 -8.05 18.33
N GLY A 56 11.06 -7.24 17.31
CA GLY A 56 11.41 -5.82 17.41
C GLY A 56 12.91 -5.51 17.39
N ASP A 57 13.82 -6.50 17.41
CA ASP A 57 15.26 -6.21 17.23
C ASP A 57 15.53 -5.73 15.79
N PRO A 58 16.41 -4.74 15.58
CA PRO A 58 16.71 -4.21 14.25
C PRO A 58 17.52 -5.18 13.40
N LEU A 59 17.11 -5.39 12.15
CA LEU A 59 17.77 -6.28 11.18
C LEU A 59 18.68 -5.51 10.22
N PHE A 60 18.22 -4.34 9.77
CA PHE A 60 18.96 -3.43 8.91
C PHE A 60 18.47 -2.00 9.12
N LEU A 61 19.23 -1.02 8.63
CA LEU A 61 18.89 0.40 8.63
C LEU A 61 19.04 0.99 7.23
N ASP A 62 18.50 2.19 7.00
CA ASP A 62 18.79 2.96 5.79
C ASP A 62 20.13 3.73 5.94
N LYS A 63 21.05 3.55 4.99
CA LYS A 63 22.32 4.31 4.95
C LYS A 63 22.12 5.80 4.79
N LEU A 64 21.01 6.22 4.17
CA LEU A 64 20.69 7.63 3.96
C LEU A 64 20.05 8.27 5.21
N ALA A 65 19.35 7.47 6.02
CA ALA A 65 18.72 7.88 7.28
C ALA A 65 18.97 6.82 8.37
N PRO A 66 20.15 6.83 9.04
CA PRO A 66 20.57 5.73 9.92
C PRO A 66 19.70 5.48 11.15
N GLU A 67 18.90 6.45 11.56
CA GLU A 67 17.92 6.29 12.66
C GLU A 67 16.71 5.44 12.24
N THR A 68 16.41 5.37 10.94
CA THR A 68 15.32 4.54 10.41
C THR A 68 15.76 3.08 10.35
N LYS A 69 15.22 2.28 11.28
CA LYS A 69 15.50 0.85 11.46
C LYS A 69 14.34 -0.01 10.97
N PHE A 70 14.69 -1.20 10.48
CA PHE A 70 13.74 -2.22 10.04
C PHE A 70 13.89 -3.44 10.92
N CYS A 71 12.84 -3.78 11.66
CA CYS A 71 12.92 -4.70 12.78
C CYS A 71 12.38 -6.10 12.46
N SER A 72 12.79 -7.06 13.29
CA SER A 72 12.38 -8.45 13.21
C SER A 72 10.91 -8.62 13.58
N PRO A 73 10.09 -9.26 12.75
CA PRO A 73 8.70 -9.56 13.07
C PRO A 73 8.55 -10.83 13.92
N ALA A 74 9.65 -11.51 14.26
CA ALA A 74 9.62 -12.74 15.05
C ALA A 74 10.85 -12.87 15.96
N THR A 75 10.70 -13.60 17.06
CA THR A 75 11.83 -14.11 17.83
C THR A 75 12.31 -15.39 17.20
N GLY A 76 13.61 -15.51 16.98
CA GLY A 76 14.15 -16.69 16.32
C GLY A 76 15.60 -16.55 15.91
N LYS A 77 15.99 -17.36 14.93
CA LYS A 77 17.34 -17.37 14.37
C LYS A 77 17.31 -16.81 12.96
N VAL A 78 18.22 -15.90 12.64
CA VAL A 78 18.45 -15.44 11.26
C VAL A 78 18.94 -16.63 10.44
N SER A 79 18.06 -17.18 9.59
CA SER A 79 18.32 -18.38 8.82
C SER A 79 19.12 -18.09 7.56
N SER A 80 18.86 -16.95 6.91
CA SER A 80 19.61 -16.54 5.72
C SER A 80 19.60 -15.01 5.53
N VAL A 81 20.70 -14.50 5.00
CA VAL A 81 20.85 -13.13 4.50
C VAL A 81 21.05 -13.21 2.99
N VAL A 82 19.97 -12.96 2.25
CA VAL A 82 19.98 -13.14 0.80
C VAL A 82 20.43 -11.85 0.12
N LEU A 83 21.55 -11.94 -0.58
CA LEU A 83 22.14 -10.85 -1.35
C LEU A 83 21.93 -11.08 -2.86
N GLY A 84 21.67 -10.00 -3.59
CA GLY A 84 21.55 -9.98 -5.03
C GLY A 84 22.80 -9.44 -5.72
N GLU A 85 22.62 -8.97 -6.94
CA GLU A 85 23.69 -8.34 -7.72
C GLU A 85 24.35 -7.19 -6.97
N ARG A 86 25.66 -7.04 -7.14
CA ARG A 86 26.48 -6.02 -6.45
C ARG A 86 26.33 -6.05 -4.92
N ARG A 87 25.99 -7.22 -4.34
CA ARG A 87 25.75 -7.44 -2.91
C ARG A 87 24.62 -6.59 -2.33
N ALA A 88 23.61 -6.23 -3.15
CA ALA A 88 22.40 -5.57 -2.66
C ALA A 88 21.62 -6.52 -1.74
N LEU A 89 21.16 -6.06 -0.57
CA LEU A 89 20.37 -6.88 0.34
C LEU A 89 18.96 -7.09 -0.24
N LEU A 90 18.61 -8.33 -0.59
CA LEU A 90 17.29 -8.67 -1.11
C LEU A 90 16.30 -8.95 0.01
N ARG A 91 16.70 -9.77 1.00
CA ARG A 91 15.88 -10.09 2.16
C ARG A 91 16.70 -10.71 3.30
N VAL A 92 16.19 -10.55 4.51
CA VAL A 92 16.65 -11.24 5.72
C VAL A 92 15.58 -12.23 6.12
N GLU A 93 15.93 -13.52 6.19
CA GLU A 93 15.03 -14.60 6.57
C GLU A 93 15.28 -15.00 8.03
N ILE A 94 14.21 -15.22 8.78
CA ILE A 94 14.24 -15.62 10.19
C ILE A 94 13.39 -16.86 10.34
N THR A 95 13.93 -17.90 10.98
CA THR A 95 13.17 -19.05 11.45
C THR A 95 12.63 -18.72 12.85
N PRO A 96 11.30 -18.55 13.02
CA PRO A 96 10.72 -18.25 14.32
C PRO A 96 10.92 -19.40 15.31
N GLY A 97 11.12 -19.05 16.58
CA GLY A 97 11.10 -20.00 17.70
C GLY A 97 9.67 -20.30 18.18
N ALA A 98 9.56 -21.14 19.21
CA ALA A 98 8.25 -21.52 19.77
C ALA A 98 7.54 -20.37 20.50
N ASN A 99 8.30 -19.44 21.09
CA ASN A 99 7.77 -18.32 21.88
C ASN A 99 8.41 -17.00 21.43
N ASP A 100 7.61 -15.94 21.44
CA ASP A 100 8.10 -14.57 21.20
C ASP A 100 8.66 -13.96 22.49
N THR A 101 9.88 -13.42 22.39
CA THR A 101 10.46 -12.49 23.34
C THR A 101 10.59 -11.14 22.66
N PHE A 102 10.21 -10.06 23.33
CA PHE A 102 10.21 -8.73 22.71
C PHE A 102 11.47 -7.96 23.07
N ALA A 103 12.03 -7.25 22.10
CA ALA A 103 13.06 -6.25 22.34
C ALA A 103 12.50 -5.16 23.29
N PRO A 104 13.30 -4.60 24.20
CA PRO A 104 12.88 -3.47 25.01
C PRO A 104 12.70 -2.26 24.09
N LEU A 105 11.48 -1.75 24.02
CA LEU A 105 11.16 -0.56 23.24
C LEU A 105 10.86 0.62 24.17
N PRO A 106 11.13 1.86 23.72
CA PRO A 106 10.62 3.04 24.39
C PRO A 106 9.11 2.93 24.53
N HIS A 107 8.61 3.24 25.73
CA HIS A 107 7.19 3.21 26.03
C HIS A 107 6.89 4.35 27.00
N PHE A 108 5.77 5.02 26.74
CA PHE A 108 5.33 6.19 27.50
C PHE A 108 3.89 6.00 27.96
N ASP A 109 3.53 6.70 29.03
CA ASP A 109 2.14 6.79 29.45
C ASP A 109 1.36 7.63 28.43
N LEU A 110 0.36 7.03 27.79
CA LEU A 110 -0.51 7.69 26.82
C LEU A 110 -1.17 8.95 27.39
N ARG A 111 -1.40 9.03 28.70
CA ARG A 111 -1.98 10.21 29.36
C ARG A 111 -1.08 11.44 29.26
N ASN A 112 0.22 11.25 29.08
CA ASN A 112 1.21 12.32 29.03
C ASN A 112 1.67 12.65 27.60
N LEU A 113 1.08 12.02 26.57
CA LEU A 113 1.45 12.22 25.15
C LEU A 113 1.46 13.70 24.73
N SER A 114 0.49 14.49 25.20
CA SER A 114 0.37 15.92 24.89
C SER A 114 1.49 16.78 25.48
N SER A 115 2.18 16.28 26.51
CA SER A 115 3.29 16.95 27.17
C SER A 115 4.67 16.50 26.66
N LEU A 116 4.72 15.41 25.89
CA LEU A 116 5.97 14.88 25.37
C LEU A 116 6.50 15.77 24.24
N PRO A 117 7.79 16.14 24.25
CA PRO A 117 8.42 16.79 23.11
C PRO A 117 8.30 15.92 21.86
N ARG A 118 7.90 16.52 20.74
CA ARG A 118 7.79 15.83 19.44
C ARG A 118 9.04 15.01 19.10
N ALA A 119 10.23 15.56 19.35
CA ALA A 119 11.51 14.90 19.08
C ALA A 119 11.67 13.58 19.86
N GLU A 120 11.17 13.51 21.10
CA GLU A 120 11.20 12.29 21.91
C GLU A 120 10.25 11.22 21.33
N LEU A 121 9.06 11.64 20.88
CA LEU A 121 8.09 10.75 20.25
C LEU A 121 8.60 10.21 18.90
N VAL A 122 9.21 11.06 18.08
CA VAL A 122 9.87 10.67 16.82
C VAL A 122 10.98 9.67 17.11
N GLY A 123 11.85 9.96 18.08
CA GLY A 123 12.91 9.04 18.51
C GLY A 123 12.38 7.68 18.98
N ALA A 124 11.27 7.66 19.71
CA ALA A 124 10.61 6.44 20.17
C ALA A 124 10.06 5.59 18.99
N LEU A 125 9.48 6.21 17.97
CA LEU A 125 8.99 5.53 16.77
C LEU A 125 10.13 5.00 15.89
N LEU A 126 11.23 5.73 15.78
CA LEU A 126 12.44 5.30 15.06
C LEU A 126 13.08 4.10 15.75
N GLN A 127 13.24 4.17 17.08
CA GLN A 127 13.81 3.07 17.88
C GLN A 127 12.93 1.82 17.90
N SER A 128 11.60 1.98 17.84
CA SER A 128 10.67 0.86 17.72
C SER A 128 10.56 0.26 16.32
N GLY A 129 11.19 0.87 15.31
CA GLY A 129 11.11 0.41 13.91
C GLY A 129 9.73 0.60 13.29
N LEU A 130 8.92 1.52 13.82
CA LEU A 130 7.57 1.83 13.35
C LEU A 130 7.51 3.04 12.43
N TRP A 131 8.58 3.83 12.37
CA TRP A 131 8.69 4.96 11.45
C TRP A 131 8.38 4.60 9.98
N PRO A 132 8.81 3.44 9.44
CA PRO A 132 8.48 3.05 8.06
C PRO A 132 6.97 2.93 7.76
N LEU A 133 6.11 2.84 8.77
CA LEU A 133 4.65 2.86 8.59
C LEU A 133 4.15 4.22 8.06
N ILE A 134 4.88 5.30 8.35
CA ILE A 134 4.51 6.66 7.99
C ILE A 134 5.20 7.03 6.67
N ARG A 135 4.40 7.34 5.66
CA ARG A 135 4.88 7.80 4.35
C ARG A 135 4.48 9.25 4.12
N GLN A 136 5.12 9.91 3.17
CA GLN A 136 4.84 11.32 2.85
C GLN A 136 4.46 11.53 1.39
N ARG A 137 3.54 12.45 1.15
CA ARG A 137 3.32 13.09 -0.15
C ARG A 137 4.08 14.43 -0.18
N PRO A 138 4.67 14.82 -1.32
CA PRO A 138 4.39 14.35 -2.69
C PRO A 138 5.15 13.08 -3.14
N ILE A 139 6.33 12.78 -2.60
CA ILE A 139 7.26 11.78 -3.17
C ILE A 139 6.76 10.32 -3.02
N GLY A 140 5.88 10.03 -2.07
CA GLY A 140 5.35 8.68 -1.83
C GLY A 140 6.39 7.71 -1.27
N ARG A 141 7.25 8.19 -0.36
CA ARG A 141 8.29 7.39 0.35
C ARG A 141 8.13 7.53 1.86
N ILE A 142 8.93 6.81 2.64
CA ILE A 142 8.98 6.96 4.10
C ILE A 142 9.17 8.44 4.45
N ALA A 143 8.42 8.91 5.45
CA ALA A 143 8.51 10.30 5.91
C ALA A 143 9.91 10.62 6.44
N GLY A 144 10.41 11.84 6.17
CA GLY A 144 11.64 12.31 6.80
C GLY A 144 11.41 12.65 8.28
N GLU A 145 12.28 12.18 9.18
CA GLU A 145 12.15 12.42 10.62
C GLU A 145 12.16 13.90 11.03
N ASP A 146 12.93 14.72 10.31
CA ASP A 146 13.07 16.16 10.57
C ASP A 146 11.95 17.00 9.94
N VAL A 147 11.13 16.40 9.08
CA VAL A 147 10.06 17.11 8.38
C VAL A 147 8.83 17.17 9.27
N GLU A 148 8.18 18.32 9.38
CA GLU A 148 6.90 18.45 10.06
C GLU A 148 5.76 18.53 9.03
N PRO A 149 4.79 17.60 9.04
CA PRO A 149 3.72 17.59 8.06
C PRO A 149 2.65 18.63 8.38
N VAL A 150 2.05 19.22 7.34
CA VAL A 150 0.90 20.13 7.51
C VAL A 150 -0.38 19.39 7.94
N ALA A 151 -0.44 18.09 7.65
CA ALA A 151 -1.52 17.19 8.04
C ALA A 151 -1.07 15.72 7.97
N ILE A 152 -1.74 14.87 8.74
CA ILE A 152 -1.56 13.42 8.69
C ILE A 152 -2.88 12.76 8.26
N PHE A 153 -2.83 11.92 7.23
CA PHE A 153 -3.98 11.21 6.69
C PHE A 153 -3.94 9.73 7.09
N VAL A 154 -4.94 9.29 7.86
CA VAL A 154 -5.20 7.88 8.14
C VAL A 154 -6.23 7.38 7.13
N ASN A 155 -5.80 6.52 6.21
CA ASN A 155 -6.69 5.97 5.20
C ASN A 155 -7.48 4.77 5.74
N GLY A 156 -8.76 4.99 6.02
CA GLY A 156 -9.72 4.00 6.51
C GLY A 156 -10.60 3.40 5.42
N MET A 157 -10.29 3.61 4.14
CA MET A 157 -11.03 3.01 3.04
C MET A 157 -10.13 2.58 1.90
N ASP A 158 -10.60 1.63 1.10
CA ASP A 158 -9.94 1.26 -0.14
C ASP A 158 -11.01 1.02 -1.20
N THR A 159 -10.72 1.44 -2.43
CA THR A 159 -11.61 1.31 -3.60
C THR A 159 -10.96 0.53 -4.73
N GLU A 160 -9.70 0.13 -4.58
CA GLU A 160 -9.05 -0.74 -5.54
C GLU A 160 -9.83 -2.06 -5.68
N PRO A 161 -9.82 -2.67 -6.88
CA PRO A 161 -10.50 -3.92 -7.11
C PRO A 161 -9.96 -5.00 -6.17
N LEU A 162 -10.86 -5.72 -5.51
CA LEU A 162 -10.55 -6.82 -4.59
C LEU A 162 -9.78 -6.42 -3.33
N ALA A 163 -9.66 -5.12 -3.04
CA ALA A 163 -8.93 -4.64 -1.87
C ALA A 163 -9.54 -5.11 -0.55
N ALA A 164 -8.67 -5.24 0.47
CA ALA A 164 -9.09 -5.37 1.85
C ALA A 164 -9.90 -4.14 2.27
N ASP A 165 -11.04 -4.38 2.92
CA ASP A 165 -11.85 -3.36 3.59
C ASP A 165 -11.12 -2.95 4.89
N PRO A 166 -10.57 -1.72 4.99
CA PRO A 166 -9.77 -1.34 6.15
C PRO A 166 -10.58 -1.32 7.44
N ALA A 167 -11.87 -0.96 7.39
CA ALA A 167 -12.74 -0.97 8.57
C ALA A 167 -12.93 -2.40 9.11
N PHE A 168 -13.17 -3.37 8.21
CA PHE A 168 -13.25 -4.77 8.60
C PHE A 168 -11.91 -5.31 9.12
N ALA A 169 -10.79 -4.91 8.52
CA ALA A 169 -9.46 -5.36 8.93
C ALA A 169 -9.07 -4.90 10.35
N VAL A 170 -9.60 -3.77 10.82
CA VAL A 170 -9.36 -3.24 12.17
C VAL A 170 -10.51 -3.53 13.15
N HIS A 171 -11.50 -4.32 12.74
CA HIS A 171 -12.65 -4.65 13.58
C HIS A 171 -12.21 -5.26 14.93
N GLY A 172 -12.76 -4.72 16.03
CA GLY A 172 -12.43 -5.14 17.39
C GLY A 172 -11.13 -4.55 17.95
N ARG A 173 -10.46 -3.64 17.22
CA ARG A 173 -9.23 -2.96 17.64
C ARG A 173 -9.37 -1.45 17.84
N GLY A 174 -10.56 -1.01 18.26
CA GLY A 174 -10.88 0.41 18.46
C GLY A 174 -9.93 1.13 19.42
N ASP A 175 -9.56 0.50 20.54
CA ASP A 175 -8.63 1.07 21.51
C ASP A 175 -7.23 1.32 20.93
N ASP A 176 -6.73 0.38 20.12
CA ASP A 176 -5.44 0.52 19.46
C ASP A 176 -5.51 1.59 18.37
N LEU A 177 -6.61 1.65 17.63
CA LEU A 177 -6.82 2.70 16.64
C LEU A 177 -6.86 4.10 17.30
N GLN A 178 -7.56 4.25 18.42
CA GLN A 178 -7.60 5.50 19.18
C GLN A 178 -6.21 5.90 19.69
N ALA A 179 -5.48 4.97 20.34
CA ALA A 179 -4.13 5.23 20.82
C ALA A 179 -3.17 5.62 19.67
N GLY A 180 -3.34 5.00 18.49
CA GLY A 180 -2.60 5.37 17.29
C GLY A 180 -2.90 6.81 16.85
N ILE A 181 -4.18 7.22 16.82
CA ILE A 181 -4.57 8.59 16.50
C ILE A 181 -3.98 9.58 17.51
N ASP A 182 -4.00 9.27 18.81
CA ASP A 182 -3.44 10.13 19.84
C ASP A 182 -1.93 10.36 19.65
N VAL A 183 -1.19 9.30 19.27
CA VAL A 183 0.23 9.40 18.90
C VAL A 183 0.41 10.26 17.65
N LEU A 184 -0.38 10.05 16.59
CA LEU A 184 -0.26 10.83 15.36
C LEU A 184 -0.56 12.32 15.59
N ARG A 185 -1.53 12.65 16.44
CA ARG A 185 -1.82 14.05 16.80
C ARG A 185 -0.64 14.73 17.48
N ALA A 186 0.13 14.01 18.28
CA ALA A 186 1.32 14.57 18.92
C ALA A 186 2.51 14.75 17.95
N LEU A 187 2.46 14.17 16.74
CA LEU A 187 3.51 14.30 15.71
C LEU A 187 3.39 15.54 14.82
N THR A 188 2.23 16.21 14.81
CA THR A 188 1.94 17.34 13.93
C THR A 188 1.28 18.49 14.68
N ARG A 189 1.63 19.74 14.34
CA ARG A 189 0.83 20.92 14.71
C ARG A 189 -0.47 21.05 13.91
N GLY A 190 -0.56 20.34 12.80
CA GLY A 190 -1.72 20.30 11.92
C GLY A 190 -2.83 19.41 12.45
N LYS A 191 -3.62 18.88 11.52
CA LYS A 191 -4.75 17.99 11.81
C LYS A 191 -4.46 16.55 11.40
N VAL A 192 -5.08 15.62 12.10
CA VAL A 192 -5.19 14.23 11.67
C VAL A 192 -6.54 14.06 10.99
N TYR A 193 -6.54 13.59 9.75
CA TYR A 193 -7.74 13.30 8.98
C TYR A 193 -7.90 11.78 8.86
N LEU A 194 -9.08 11.27 9.24
CA LEU A 194 -9.44 9.87 9.03
C LEU A 194 -10.40 9.81 7.85
N THR A 195 -9.99 9.13 6.78
CA THR A 195 -10.85 8.97 5.61
C THR A 195 -11.58 7.65 5.63
N ALA A 196 -12.78 7.67 5.08
CA ALA A 196 -13.73 6.62 5.33
C ALA A 196 -14.69 6.53 4.14
N ARG A 197 -15.06 5.33 3.70
CA ARG A 197 -16.15 5.10 2.74
C ARG A 197 -17.49 5.65 3.27
N ALA A 198 -18.25 6.36 2.47
CA ALA A 198 -19.58 6.86 2.86
C ALA A 198 -20.55 5.71 3.18
N GLY A 199 -21.42 5.93 4.17
CA GLY A 199 -22.47 4.98 4.59
C GLY A 199 -22.30 4.44 6.01
N ASP A 200 -23.27 3.65 6.47
CA ASP A 200 -23.44 3.25 7.89
C ASP A 200 -22.40 2.21 8.39
N ALA A 201 -21.55 1.69 7.53
CA ALA A 201 -20.68 0.54 7.80
C ALA A 201 -19.35 0.88 8.51
N GLN A 202 -19.30 1.95 9.31
CA GLN A 202 -18.05 2.46 9.91
C GLN A 202 -18.16 2.83 11.38
N ARG A 203 -18.81 1.94 12.12
CA ARG A 203 -18.95 2.08 13.58
C ARG A 203 -17.59 2.15 14.26
N GLU A 204 -16.60 1.47 13.71
CA GLU A 204 -15.21 1.43 14.16
C GLU A 204 -14.53 2.80 14.15
N PHE A 205 -15.00 3.70 13.28
CA PHE A 205 -14.44 5.06 13.15
C PHE A 205 -15.30 6.12 13.82
N ALA A 206 -16.59 5.85 14.05
CA ALA A 206 -17.55 6.81 14.58
C ALA A 206 -17.24 7.26 16.02
N SER A 207 -16.64 6.40 16.84
CA SER A 207 -16.31 6.69 18.24
C SER A 207 -14.91 7.25 18.45
N LEU A 208 -14.16 7.51 17.38
CA LEU A 208 -12.78 8.00 17.49
C LEU A 208 -12.77 9.50 17.76
N HIS A 209 -11.84 9.92 18.60
CA HIS A 209 -11.64 11.31 18.95
C HIS A 209 -10.30 11.80 18.43
N GLY A 210 -10.26 13.08 18.08
CA GLY A 210 -9.03 13.75 17.69
C GLY A 210 -8.58 13.58 16.25
N ALA A 211 -9.28 12.78 15.46
CA ALA A 211 -9.22 12.85 14.01
C ALA A 211 -10.49 13.50 13.45
N GLU A 212 -10.35 14.31 12.39
CA GLU A 212 -11.49 14.79 11.60
C GLU A 212 -11.88 13.71 10.59
N VAL A 213 -13.09 13.17 10.72
CA VAL A 213 -13.56 12.09 9.85
C VAL A 213 -14.21 12.65 8.59
N HIS A 214 -13.67 12.26 7.44
CA HIS A 214 -14.17 12.61 6.11
C HIS A 214 -14.62 11.37 5.36
N ALA A 215 -15.88 11.37 4.93
CA ALA A 215 -16.45 10.31 4.13
C ALA A 215 -16.18 10.56 2.63
N PHE A 216 -15.96 9.52 1.84
CA PHE A 216 -15.85 9.58 0.39
C PHE A 216 -16.74 8.53 -0.25
N ASP A 217 -17.35 8.92 -1.37
CA ASP A 217 -18.22 8.09 -2.19
C ASP A 217 -17.87 8.26 -3.67
N GLY A 218 -18.11 7.22 -4.46
CA GLY A 218 -17.74 7.16 -5.87
C GLY A 218 -16.84 5.98 -6.25
N PRO A 219 -16.52 5.84 -7.56
CA PRO A 219 -15.69 4.77 -8.07
C PRO A 219 -14.22 4.96 -7.68
N HIS A 220 -13.39 3.93 -7.92
CA HIS A 220 -11.94 4.08 -7.85
C HIS A 220 -11.46 5.21 -8.80
N PRO A 221 -10.65 6.19 -8.35
CA PRO A 221 -9.80 6.17 -7.14
C PRO A 221 -10.31 6.98 -5.91
N ALA A 222 -11.57 6.84 -5.50
CA ALA A 222 -12.10 7.54 -4.32
C ALA A 222 -11.44 7.14 -2.98
N GLY A 223 -10.80 5.97 -2.92
CA GLY A 223 -10.12 5.46 -1.72
C GLY A 223 -8.62 5.75 -1.65
N LEU A 224 -8.05 6.53 -2.59
CA LEU A 224 -6.62 6.84 -2.59
C LEU A 224 -6.30 8.11 -1.80
N VAL A 225 -5.12 8.12 -1.18
CA VAL A 225 -4.65 9.24 -0.36
C VAL A 225 -4.45 10.51 -1.19
N GLY A 226 -4.01 10.41 -2.44
CA GLY A 226 -3.90 11.57 -3.33
C GLY A 226 -5.24 12.28 -3.52
N THR A 227 -6.29 11.51 -3.81
CA THR A 227 -7.68 12.02 -3.88
C THR A 227 -8.13 12.66 -2.57
N HIS A 228 -7.76 12.08 -1.43
CA HIS A 228 -8.13 12.59 -0.10
C HIS A 228 -7.45 13.92 0.21
N ILE A 229 -6.14 14.02 -0.05
CA ILE A 229 -5.36 15.24 0.12
C ILE A 229 -5.94 16.34 -0.75
N ALA A 230 -6.17 16.09 -2.04
CA ALA A 230 -6.72 17.06 -2.98
C ALA A 230 -8.13 17.57 -2.58
N ALA A 231 -8.94 16.75 -1.92
CA ALA A 231 -10.28 17.16 -1.49
C ALA A 231 -10.32 17.89 -0.14
N ILE A 232 -9.41 17.55 0.79
CA ILE A 232 -9.47 18.02 2.19
C ILE A 232 -8.47 19.14 2.45
N ARG A 233 -7.20 18.91 2.11
CA ARG A 233 -6.09 19.85 2.32
C ARG A 233 -5.06 19.68 1.20
N PRO A 234 -5.31 20.27 0.02
CA PRO A 234 -4.33 20.31 -1.07
C PRO A 234 -2.99 20.83 -0.57
N LEU A 235 -1.90 20.31 -1.09
CA LEU A 235 -0.55 20.70 -0.71
C LEU A 235 -0.08 21.90 -1.53
N GLY A 236 0.46 22.91 -0.86
CA GLY A 236 1.23 23.97 -1.50
C GLY A 236 2.65 23.52 -1.86
N LEU A 237 3.37 24.40 -2.56
CA LEU A 237 4.81 24.21 -2.80
C LEU A 237 5.55 24.14 -1.46
N HIS A 238 6.48 23.19 -1.34
CA HIS A 238 7.27 22.90 -0.13
C HIS A 238 6.47 22.40 1.10
N GLU A 239 5.16 22.17 0.98
CA GLU A 239 4.38 21.48 2.00
C GLU A 239 4.47 19.96 1.81
N CYS A 240 4.36 19.21 2.91
CA CYS A 240 4.16 17.77 2.84
C CYS A 240 3.00 17.34 3.75
N ALA A 241 2.29 16.31 3.32
CA ALA A 241 1.38 15.56 4.19
C ALA A 241 1.97 14.19 4.47
N TRP A 242 1.75 13.69 5.67
CA TRP A 242 2.03 12.29 5.99
C TRP A 242 0.77 11.46 5.82
N TYR A 243 0.96 10.17 5.55
CA TYR A 243 -0.13 9.24 5.44
C TYR A 243 0.25 7.84 5.86
N LEU A 244 -0.75 7.11 6.31
CA LEU A 244 -0.70 5.71 6.67
C LEU A 244 -2.11 5.10 6.58
N LYS A 245 -2.19 3.77 6.48
CA LYS A 245 -3.45 3.02 6.48
C LYS A 245 -3.99 2.85 7.90
N ALA A 246 -5.29 2.58 8.04
CA ALA A 246 -5.90 2.33 9.35
C ALA A 246 -5.20 1.20 10.14
N GLN A 247 -4.78 0.11 9.47
CA GLN A 247 -4.02 -0.97 10.13
C GLN A 247 -2.63 -0.52 10.61
N GLU A 248 -2.00 0.40 9.91
CA GLU A 248 -0.68 0.95 10.27
C GLU A 248 -0.84 1.87 11.50
N CYS A 249 -1.92 2.66 11.57
CA CYS A 249 -2.29 3.44 12.76
C CYS A 249 -2.56 2.53 13.97
N VAL A 250 -3.28 1.42 13.76
CA VAL A 250 -3.53 0.41 14.78
C VAL A 250 -2.22 -0.22 15.30
N ALA A 251 -1.25 -0.48 14.42
CA ALA A 251 0.06 -1.01 14.80
C ALA A 251 0.83 -0.02 15.70
N ILE A 252 0.81 1.28 15.38
CA ILE A 252 1.38 2.34 16.22
C ILE A 252 0.69 2.35 17.59
N GLY A 253 -0.64 2.28 17.64
CA GLY A 253 -1.36 2.28 18.90
C GLY A 253 -1.17 1.02 19.75
N GLU A 254 -1.00 -0.15 19.13
CA GLU A 254 -0.66 -1.39 19.82
C GLU A 254 0.67 -1.25 20.58
N TRP A 255 1.69 -0.71 19.90
CA TRP A 255 2.97 -0.42 20.52
C TRP A 255 2.82 0.64 21.62
N ALA A 256 2.08 1.70 21.36
CA ALA A 256 1.89 2.77 22.33
C ALA A 256 1.14 2.30 23.60
N ARG A 257 0.26 1.29 23.50
CA ARG A 257 -0.44 0.69 24.64
C ARG A 257 0.35 -0.40 25.36
N THR A 258 1.10 -1.21 24.62
CA THR A 258 1.70 -2.45 25.16
C THR A 258 3.21 -2.37 25.34
N GLY A 259 3.87 -1.39 24.73
CA GLY A 259 5.33 -1.29 24.65
C GLY A 259 5.98 -2.38 23.80
N ARG A 260 5.20 -3.16 23.02
CA ARG A 260 5.67 -4.29 22.23
C ARG A 260 5.59 -4.00 20.73
N TYR A 261 6.49 -4.62 19.96
CA TYR A 261 6.47 -4.51 18.51
C TYR A 261 5.24 -5.24 17.92
N PRO A 262 4.40 -4.57 17.10
CA PRO A 262 3.23 -5.17 16.45
C PRO A 262 3.67 -6.13 15.34
N CYS A 263 3.68 -7.43 15.61
CA CYS A 263 4.20 -8.44 14.69
C CYS A 263 3.16 -9.07 13.75
N LYS A 264 1.86 -8.80 13.97
CA LYS A 264 0.75 -9.37 13.19
C LYS A 264 -0.01 -8.27 12.44
N ARG A 265 -0.60 -8.64 11.31
CA ARG A 265 -1.50 -7.78 10.52
C ARG A 265 -2.61 -8.62 9.90
N VAL A 266 -3.66 -7.97 9.39
CA VAL A 266 -4.74 -8.64 8.67
C VAL A 266 -4.57 -8.40 7.17
N VAL A 267 -4.57 -9.48 6.39
CA VAL A 267 -4.44 -9.43 4.93
C VAL A 267 -5.66 -10.07 4.28
N ALA A 268 -6.22 -9.43 3.26
CA ALA A 268 -7.23 -10.06 2.42
C ALA A 268 -6.58 -10.93 1.35
N VAL A 269 -6.99 -12.19 1.27
CA VAL A 269 -6.65 -13.09 0.16
C VAL A 269 -7.79 -13.04 -0.85
N ALA A 270 -7.48 -12.64 -2.08
CA ALA A 270 -8.47 -12.37 -3.10
C ALA A 270 -8.04 -12.88 -4.48
N GLY A 271 -8.94 -12.74 -5.45
CA GLY A 271 -8.75 -13.18 -6.84
C GLY A 271 -9.40 -14.54 -7.13
N SER A 272 -9.71 -14.78 -8.40
CA SER A 272 -10.42 -15.98 -8.85
C SER A 272 -9.61 -17.26 -8.68
N ALA A 273 -8.27 -17.17 -8.67
CA ALA A 273 -7.39 -18.33 -8.53
C ALA A 273 -7.00 -18.66 -7.08
N ALA A 274 -7.45 -17.86 -6.10
CA ALA A 274 -7.21 -18.13 -4.68
C ALA A 274 -8.05 -19.33 -4.20
N ALA A 275 -7.44 -20.23 -3.42
CA ALA A 275 -8.15 -21.40 -2.90
C ALA A 275 -9.24 -21.00 -1.90
N GLU A 276 -8.94 -20.05 -1.01
CA GLU A 276 -9.87 -19.52 -0.02
C GLU A 276 -9.77 -17.99 0.03
N ARG A 277 -10.86 -17.32 -0.37
CA ARG A 277 -10.93 -15.86 -0.46
C ARG A 277 -11.48 -15.29 0.85
N ARG A 278 -10.61 -14.84 1.74
CA ARG A 278 -10.98 -14.40 3.10
C ARG A 278 -9.92 -13.48 3.72
N TYR A 279 -10.20 -12.96 4.91
CA TYR A 279 -9.24 -12.18 5.69
C TYR A 279 -8.44 -13.12 6.59
N VAL A 280 -7.13 -12.94 6.61
CA VAL A 280 -6.19 -13.78 7.36
C VAL A 280 -5.35 -12.88 8.26
N ARG A 281 -5.42 -13.10 9.57
CA ARG A 281 -4.49 -12.50 10.53
C ARG A 281 -3.20 -13.31 10.49
N VAL A 282 -2.11 -12.65 10.12
CA VAL A 282 -0.84 -13.30 9.81
C VAL A 282 0.33 -12.50 10.37
N ARG A 283 1.44 -13.18 10.63
CA ARG A 283 2.71 -12.53 10.99
C ARG A 283 3.27 -11.75 9.79
N GLN A 284 3.84 -10.58 10.06
CA GLN A 284 4.50 -9.78 9.04
C GLN A 284 5.62 -10.57 8.35
N GLY A 285 5.72 -10.46 7.02
CA GLY A 285 6.74 -11.16 6.25
C GLY A 285 6.53 -12.67 6.14
N ALA A 286 5.34 -13.19 6.45
CA ALA A 286 5.04 -14.61 6.29
C ALA A 286 5.07 -15.05 4.81
N PRO A 287 5.33 -16.33 4.52
CA PRO A 287 5.29 -16.87 3.16
C PRO A 287 3.86 -16.81 2.60
N LEU A 288 3.74 -16.51 1.31
CA LEU A 288 2.43 -16.40 0.66
C LEU A 288 1.66 -17.73 0.64
N SER A 289 2.34 -18.87 0.73
CA SER A 289 1.72 -20.19 0.85
C SER A 289 0.88 -20.34 2.13
N VAL A 290 1.26 -19.68 3.22
CA VAL A 290 0.51 -19.69 4.49
C VAL A 290 -0.87 -19.04 4.32
N LEU A 291 -0.94 -18.01 3.47
CA LEU A 291 -2.18 -17.26 3.22
C LEU A 291 -3.19 -18.05 2.38
N ASN A 292 -2.71 -18.89 1.47
CA ASN A 292 -3.55 -19.69 0.57
C ASN A 292 -3.96 -21.03 1.18
N ALA A 293 -4.43 -21.01 2.43
CA ALA A 293 -4.83 -22.21 3.20
C ALA A 293 -3.73 -23.29 3.28
N GLY A 294 -2.47 -22.87 3.35
CA GLY A 294 -1.31 -23.77 3.37
C GLY A 294 -0.98 -24.42 2.02
N LYS A 295 -1.71 -24.08 0.95
CA LYS A 295 -1.47 -24.62 -0.39
C LYS A 295 -0.59 -23.67 -1.18
N ALA A 296 0.46 -24.20 -1.80
CA ALA A 296 1.19 -23.44 -2.79
C ALA A 296 0.24 -23.04 -3.94
N PRO A 297 0.33 -21.81 -4.47
CA PRO A 297 -0.34 -21.43 -5.70
C PRO A 297 -0.06 -22.46 -6.79
N GLY A 298 -1.09 -22.83 -7.56
CA GLY A 298 -0.96 -23.82 -8.65
C GLY A 298 -0.06 -23.34 -9.78
N GLN A 299 0.32 -24.25 -10.68
CA GLN A 299 1.00 -23.88 -11.92
C GLN A 299 0.07 -22.95 -12.75
N GLY A 300 0.64 -21.91 -13.35
CA GLY A 300 -0.12 -20.91 -14.11
C GLY A 300 -0.89 -19.89 -13.26
N VAL A 301 -0.68 -19.84 -11.93
CA VAL A 301 -1.25 -18.79 -11.08
C VAL A 301 -0.24 -17.68 -10.87
N ARG A 302 -0.62 -16.45 -11.21
CA ARG A 302 0.12 -15.24 -10.87
C ARG A 302 -0.28 -14.79 -9.47
N VAL A 303 0.73 -14.58 -8.62
CA VAL A 303 0.53 -14.05 -7.26
C VAL A 303 1.03 -12.62 -7.20
N VAL A 304 0.18 -11.73 -6.68
CA VAL A 304 0.44 -10.31 -6.58
C VAL A 304 0.40 -9.90 -5.11
N ASN A 305 1.51 -9.33 -4.62
CA ASN A 305 1.58 -8.63 -3.35
C ASN A 305 0.94 -7.24 -3.52
N GLY A 306 -0.30 -7.09 -3.07
CA GLY A 306 -1.15 -5.93 -3.32
C GLY A 306 -2.38 -6.28 -4.15
N THR A 307 -3.02 -5.25 -4.70
CA THR A 307 -4.15 -5.40 -5.62
C THR A 307 -3.66 -5.51 -7.07
N LEU A 308 -4.60 -5.62 -8.01
CA LEU A 308 -4.31 -5.65 -9.44
C LEU A 308 -3.76 -4.32 -9.99
N LEU A 309 -3.99 -3.20 -9.31
CA LEU A 309 -3.61 -1.88 -9.81
C LEU A 309 -2.22 -1.44 -9.30
N THR A 310 -1.94 -1.70 -8.02
CA THR A 310 -0.76 -1.15 -7.32
C THR A 310 0.14 -2.23 -6.71
N GLY A 311 -0.13 -3.50 -6.99
CA GLY A 311 0.64 -4.62 -6.47
C GLY A 311 1.87 -5.01 -7.29
N SER A 312 2.79 -5.72 -6.67
CA SER A 312 3.98 -6.30 -7.30
C SER A 312 3.84 -7.80 -7.48
N VAL A 313 4.24 -8.33 -8.64
CA VAL A 313 4.28 -9.78 -8.87
C VAL A 313 5.33 -10.41 -7.97
N GLU A 314 4.95 -11.49 -7.28
CA GLU A 314 5.83 -12.23 -6.38
C GLU A 314 6.18 -13.60 -6.98
N PRO A 315 7.45 -14.05 -6.94
CA PRO A 315 7.78 -15.44 -7.26
C PRO A 315 7.11 -16.43 -6.30
N ASN A 316 6.99 -17.68 -6.73
CA ASN A 316 6.51 -18.78 -5.89
C ASN A 316 7.65 -19.80 -5.67
N PRO A 317 8.15 -20.00 -4.44
CA PRO A 317 7.69 -19.40 -3.18
C PRO A 317 8.14 -17.94 -3.02
N GLY A 318 7.32 -17.16 -2.32
CA GLY A 318 7.56 -15.74 -2.03
C GLY A 318 6.96 -15.31 -0.70
N PHE A 319 7.19 -14.05 -0.33
CA PHE A 319 6.83 -13.53 0.99
C PHE A 319 5.86 -12.35 0.89
N LEU A 320 5.06 -12.17 1.95
CA LEU A 320 4.14 -11.04 2.07
C LEU A 320 4.90 -9.71 2.21
N GLY A 321 4.66 -8.79 1.28
CA GLY A 321 5.31 -7.47 1.28
C GLY A 321 4.90 -6.58 2.44
N TYR A 322 5.76 -5.67 2.87
CA TYR A 322 5.55 -4.85 4.08
C TYR A 322 4.24 -4.05 4.09
N TYR A 323 3.93 -3.29 3.02
CA TYR A 323 2.72 -2.46 2.90
C TYR A 323 1.50 -3.18 2.31
N ALA A 324 1.62 -4.47 1.99
CA ALA A 324 0.56 -5.24 1.37
C ALA A 324 -0.55 -5.55 2.39
N ALA A 325 -1.76 -5.03 2.12
CA ALA A 325 -2.99 -5.35 2.85
C ALA A 325 -3.85 -6.40 2.12
N THR A 326 -3.55 -6.65 0.85
CA THR A 326 -4.24 -7.60 -0.01
C THR A 326 -3.19 -8.46 -0.72
N VAL A 327 -3.47 -9.74 -0.92
CA VAL A 327 -2.74 -10.62 -1.83
C VAL A 327 -3.72 -11.13 -2.87
N THR A 328 -3.44 -10.85 -4.14
CA THR A 328 -4.34 -11.18 -5.24
C THR A 328 -3.77 -12.32 -6.07
N MET A 329 -4.57 -13.36 -6.33
CA MET A 329 -4.19 -14.51 -7.14
C MET A 329 -5.09 -14.59 -8.38
N ILE A 330 -4.48 -14.50 -9.56
CA ILE A 330 -5.17 -14.57 -10.85
C ILE A 330 -4.51 -15.60 -11.76
N ASP A 331 -5.23 -16.01 -12.79
CA ASP A 331 -4.69 -16.87 -13.84
C ASP A 331 -3.64 -16.09 -14.67
N GLU A 332 -2.49 -16.71 -14.94
CA GLU A 332 -1.46 -16.15 -15.82
C GLU A 332 -1.99 -16.09 -17.26
N GLY A 333 -2.85 -17.04 -17.64
CA GLY A 333 -3.50 -17.09 -18.95
C GLY A 333 -2.60 -17.48 -20.11
N ALA A 334 -1.34 -17.88 -19.87
CA ALA A 334 -0.34 -18.19 -20.91
C ALA A 334 -0.81 -19.22 -21.97
N ASP A 335 -1.67 -20.17 -21.56
CA ASP A 335 -2.19 -21.23 -22.43
C ASP A 335 -3.40 -20.80 -23.27
N ARG A 336 -3.94 -19.60 -23.04
CA ARG A 336 -5.15 -19.10 -23.71
C ARG A 336 -4.78 -18.26 -24.94
N ARG A 337 -5.26 -18.67 -26.11
CA ARG A 337 -5.20 -17.88 -27.35
C ARG A 337 -6.58 -17.41 -27.77
N ASP A 338 -6.72 -16.12 -28.02
CA ASP A 338 -7.98 -15.56 -28.51
C ASP A 338 -8.08 -15.76 -30.02
N LEU A 339 -8.78 -16.81 -30.45
CA LEU A 339 -9.08 -17.04 -31.85
C LEU A 339 -9.97 -15.91 -32.37
N PHE A 340 -9.54 -15.21 -33.43
CA PHE A 340 -10.26 -14.09 -34.04
C PHE A 340 -10.68 -12.97 -33.06
N GLY A 341 -9.82 -12.66 -32.08
CA GLY A 341 -10.11 -11.69 -31.02
C GLY A 341 -10.36 -10.24 -31.45
N TRP A 342 -10.21 -9.89 -32.72
CA TRP A 342 -10.57 -8.57 -33.26
C TRP A 342 -11.93 -8.58 -33.99
N ALA A 343 -12.44 -9.76 -34.35
CA ALA A 343 -13.66 -9.92 -35.16
C ALA A 343 -14.86 -10.42 -34.34
N LEU A 344 -14.61 -11.15 -33.25
CA LEU A 344 -15.67 -11.73 -32.42
C LEU A 344 -16.07 -10.81 -31.26
N PRO A 345 -17.37 -10.73 -30.91
CA PRO A 345 -17.84 -10.05 -29.72
C PRO A 345 -17.21 -10.65 -28.45
N GLN A 346 -16.80 -9.79 -27.51
CA GLN A 346 -16.09 -10.20 -26.28
C GLN A 346 -16.85 -9.76 -25.01
N PRO A 347 -18.01 -10.37 -24.70
CA PRO A 347 -18.87 -9.92 -23.61
C PRO A 347 -18.27 -10.12 -22.21
N ARG A 348 -17.28 -11.01 -22.06
CA ARG A 348 -16.58 -11.28 -20.80
C ARG A 348 -15.23 -10.57 -20.69
N ARG A 349 -14.90 -9.66 -21.60
CA ARG A 349 -13.64 -8.90 -21.56
C ARG A 349 -13.83 -7.59 -20.82
N LEU A 350 -12.93 -7.33 -19.87
CA LEU A 350 -12.81 -6.04 -19.22
C LEU A 350 -12.40 -4.98 -20.25
N SER A 351 -13.22 -3.94 -20.40
CA SER A 351 -12.92 -2.81 -21.29
C SER A 351 -13.56 -1.53 -20.79
N PHE A 352 -12.77 -0.45 -20.77
CA PHE A 352 -13.25 0.90 -20.52
C PHE A 352 -13.99 1.49 -21.72
N HIS A 353 -13.50 1.20 -22.92
CA HIS A 353 -14.07 1.68 -24.18
C HIS A 353 -15.25 0.80 -24.61
N ARG A 354 -16.35 1.44 -25.00
CA ARG A 354 -17.59 0.78 -25.47
C ARG A 354 -17.44 0.05 -26.80
N SER A 355 -16.33 0.23 -27.51
CA SER A 355 -16.05 -0.40 -28.81
C SER A 355 -15.84 -1.91 -28.74
N VAL A 356 -15.37 -2.44 -27.61
CA VAL A 356 -15.19 -3.89 -27.42
C VAL A 356 -16.52 -4.58 -27.12
N TRP A 357 -17.27 -4.01 -26.17
CA TRP A 357 -18.63 -4.42 -25.84
C TRP A 357 -19.32 -3.27 -25.11
N PRO A 358 -20.47 -2.77 -25.59
CA PRO A 358 -21.12 -1.58 -25.02
C PRO A 358 -21.45 -1.69 -23.53
N PHE A 359 -21.69 -2.91 -23.04
CA PHE A 359 -22.07 -3.20 -21.66
C PHE A 359 -20.91 -3.68 -20.77
N ALA A 360 -19.68 -3.79 -21.29
CA ALA A 360 -18.54 -4.27 -20.50
C ALA A 360 -18.17 -3.30 -19.37
N ARG A 361 -18.50 -2.01 -19.53
CA ARG A 361 -18.25 -0.96 -18.52
C ARG A 361 -19.07 -1.13 -17.23
N THR A 362 -20.15 -1.90 -17.25
CA THR A 362 -21.03 -2.15 -16.10
C THR A 362 -21.02 -3.61 -15.64
N ALA A 363 -20.18 -4.44 -16.25
CA ALA A 363 -20.09 -5.85 -15.89
C ALA A 363 -19.39 -6.02 -14.54
N SER A 364 -19.93 -6.91 -13.71
CA SER A 364 -19.35 -7.29 -12.42
C SER A 364 -19.12 -8.80 -12.38
N GLY A 365 -18.20 -9.24 -11.54
CA GLY A 365 -17.80 -10.65 -11.48
C GLY A 365 -17.03 -11.11 -12.72
N LEU A 366 -16.26 -10.23 -13.36
CA LEU A 366 -15.40 -10.58 -14.48
C LEU A 366 -14.15 -11.32 -13.99
N GLU A 367 -13.93 -12.53 -14.49
CA GLU A 367 -12.66 -13.22 -14.29
C GLU A 367 -11.61 -12.62 -15.25
N VAL A 368 -10.52 -12.13 -14.66
CA VAL A 368 -9.40 -11.54 -15.41
C VAL A 368 -8.19 -12.45 -15.34
N ASP A 369 -7.37 -12.41 -16.39
CA ASP A 369 -6.06 -13.05 -16.46
C ASP A 369 -4.97 -11.99 -16.64
N ALA A 370 -3.71 -12.42 -16.61
CA ALA A 370 -2.56 -11.51 -16.68
C ALA A 370 -2.10 -11.16 -18.10
N ARG A 371 -2.83 -11.58 -19.14
CA ARG A 371 -2.39 -11.38 -20.53
C ARG A 371 -2.48 -9.92 -20.96
N MET A 372 -1.49 -9.48 -21.74
CA MET A 372 -1.56 -8.21 -22.42
C MET A 372 -2.45 -8.35 -23.68
N HIS A 373 -3.66 -7.81 -23.63
CA HIS A 373 -4.57 -7.77 -24.78
C HIS A 373 -4.22 -6.62 -25.74
N GLY A 374 -3.13 -6.78 -26.50
CA GLY A 374 -2.62 -5.80 -27.44
C GLY A 374 -1.10 -5.67 -27.37
N GLY A 375 -0.58 -4.55 -27.83
CA GLY A 375 0.86 -4.26 -27.76
C GLY A 375 1.12 -2.76 -27.65
N HIS A 376 2.35 -2.40 -27.32
CA HIS A 376 2.78 -1.01 -27.11
C HIS A 376 2.61 -0.16 -28.37
N ARG A 377 2.11 1.07 -28.17
CA ARG A 377 1.91 2.06 -29.23
C ARG A 377 2.28 3.47 -28.74
N PRO A 378 2.54 4.44 -29.64
CA PRO A 378 2.73 5.83 -29.23
C PRO A 378 1.50 6.40 -28.53
N ILE A 379 1.70 7.30 -27.57
CA ILE A 379 0.61 7.91 -26.78
C ILE A 379 -0.29 8.77 -27.68
N VAL A 380 -1.56 8.38 -27.78
CA VAL A 380 -2.60 9.14 -28.49
C VAL A 380 -3.48 9.85 -27.46
N ASN A 381 -3.73 11.14 -27.67
CA ASN A 381 -4.61 11.90 -26.78
C ASN A 381 -6.07 11.57 -27.10
N LEU A 382 -6.69 10.72 -26.27
CA LEU A 382 -8.09 10.26 -26.43
C LEU A 382 -9.01 10.72 -25.29
N GLY A 383 -8.50 11.50 -24.33
CA GLY A 383 -9.26 11.92 -23.15
C GLY A 383 -9.57 10.80 -22.14
N SER A 384 -9.04 9.59 -22.34
CA SER A 384 -9.34 8.42 -21.50
C SER A 384 -8.75 8.54 -20.10
N TRP A 385 -7.56 9.13 -19.98
CA TRP A 385 -6.90 9.36 -18.69
C TRP A 385 -7.63 10.44 -17.88
N GLU A 386 -7.98 11.55 -18.52
CA GLU A 386 -8.74 12.66 -17.90
C GLU A 386 -10.12 12.21 -17.38
N ALA A 387 -10.73 11.21 -18.02
CA ALA A 387 -12.01 10.65 -17.60
C ALA A 387 -11.93 9.79 -16.32
N VAL A 388 -10.75 9.27 -15.98
CA VAL A 388 -10.54 8.39 -14.80
C VAL A 388 -9.71 9.04 -13.69
N THR A 389 -9.08 10.18 -13.94
CA THR A 389 -8.33 10.95 -12.93
C THR A 389 -9.23 12.01 -12.30
N PRO A 390 -9.55 11.92 -10.99
CA PRO A 390 -10.38 12.94 -10.32
C PRO A 390 -9.60 14.18 -9.88
N LEU A 391 -8.28 14.15 -9.95
CA LEU A 391 -7.38 15.25 -9.59
C LEU A 391 -7.40 16.38 -10.63
N ASP A 392 -6.98 17.58 -10.23
CA ASP A 392 -6.93 18.76 -11.10
C ASP A 392 -5.61 18.84 -11.88
N ILE A 393 -5.30 17.73 -12.58
CA ILE A 393 -4.11 17.61 -13.42
C ILE A 393 -4.49 17.28 -14.85
N LEU A 394 -3.54 17.43 -15.75
CA LEU A 394 -3.63 17.02 -17.15
C LEU A 394 -2.71 15.81 -17.39
N PRO A 395 -3.16 14.56 -17.13
CA PRO A 395 -2.29 13.38 -17.15
C PRO A 395 -1.58 13.20 -18.49
N THR A 396 -2.27 13.46 -19.60
CA THR A 396 -1.69 13.29 -20.94
C THR A 396 -0.48 14.20 -21.16
N PHE A 397 -0.57 15.46 -20.74
CA PHE A 397 0.50 16.43 -20.89
C PHE A 397 1.61 16.18 -19.86
N LEU A 398 1.25 15.87 -18.61
CA LEU A 398 2.19 15.55 -17.54
C LEU A 398 3.10 14.38 -17.93
N VAL A 399 2.52 13.28 -18.41
CA VAL A 399 3.26 12.08 -18.84
C VAL A 399 4.19 12.40 -20.01
N ARG A 400 3.75 13.21 -20.96
CA ARG A 400 4.58 13.64 -22.11
C ARG A 400 5.75 14.52 -21.67
N ALA A 401 5.54 15.45 -20.75
CA ALA A 401 6.60 16.30 -20.19
C ALA A 401 7.68 15.45 -19.49
N ILE A 402 7.27 14.48 -18.67
CA ILE A 402 8.20 13.56 -18.00
C ILE A 402 8.97 12.70 -19.01
N GLN A 403 8.32 12.23 -20.08
CA GLN A 403 8.99 11.48 -21.15
C GLN A 403 10.01 12.32 -21.91
N ALA A 404 9.74 13.61 -22.09
CA ALA A 404 10.69 14.58 -22.65
C ALA A 404 11.82 14.94 -21.67
N ASN A 405 11.75 14.49 -20.41
CA ASN A 405 12.60 14.90 -19.29
C ASN A 405 12.54 16.41 -19.03
N ASP A 406 11.39 17.04 -19.30
CA ASP A 406 11.11 18.44 -18.95
C ASP A 406 10.46 18.48 -17.56
N LEU A 407 11.29 18.58 -16.53
CA LEU A 407 10.84 18.56 -15.14
C LEU A 407 10.12 19.85 -14.76
N ASP A 408 10.57 21.00 -15.27
CA ASP A 408 9.95 22.30 -15.00
C ASP A 408 8.49 22.33 -15.46
N GLU A 409 8.22 21.81 -16.66
CA GLU A 409 6.87 21.69 -17.17
C GLU A 409 6.06 20.62 -16.42
N ALA A 410 6.67 19.48 -16.06
CA ALA A 410 6.01 18.46 -15.27
C ALA A 410 5.56 18.99 -13.89
N LEU A 411 6.37 19.82 -13.24
CA LEU A 411 6.02 20.46 -11.97
C LEU A 411 4.80 21.38 -12.11
N LYS A 412 4.75 22.20 -13.17
CA LYS A 412 3.58 23.07 -13.44
C LYS A 412 2.31 22.27 -13.74
N LEU A 413 2.45 21.08 -14.31
CA LEU A 413 1.35 20.17 -14.64
C LEU A 413 0.91 19.28 -13.46
N GLY A 414 1.45 19.51 -12.26
CA GLY A 414 0.99 18.86 -11.04
C GLY A 414 1.72 17.55 -10.70
N LEU A 415 2.99 17.37 -11.12
CA LEU A 415 3.78 16.18 -10.77
C LEU A 415 3.76 15.88 -9.25
N LEU A 416 3.76 16.91 -8.41
CA LEU A 416 3.79 16.76 -6.95
C LEU A 416 2.40 16.41 -6.35
N GLU A 417 1.33 16.47 -7.12
CA GLU A 417 -0.01 16.11 -6.64
C GLU A 417 -0.29 14.61 -6.74
N VAL A 418 0.52 13.87 -7.50
CA VAL A 418 0.28 12.47 -7.84
C VAL A 418 1.46 11.57 -7.52
N THR A 419 1.15 10.30 -7.26
CA THR A 419 2.09 9.19 -7.32
C THR A 419 1.57 8.11 -8.27
N GLU A 420 2.31 7.01 -8.44
CA GLU A 420 1.95 5.90 -9.32
C GLU A 420 0.57 5.29 -9.03
N GLU A 421 0.13 5.27 -7.76
CA GLU A 421 -1.19 4.74 -7.39
C GLU A 421 -2.33 5.61 -7.94
N ASP A 422 -2.16 6.94 -7.94
CA ASP A 422 -3.20 7.88 -8.37
C ASP A 422 -3.47 7.81 -9.89
N VAL A 423 -2.50 7.31 -10.65
CA VAL A 423 -2.58 7.14 -12.10
C VAL A 423 -2.62 5.67 -12.55
N ALA A 424 -2.66 4.71 -11.62
CA ALA A 424 -2.65 3.28 -11.96
C ALA A 424 -3.83 2.90 -12.88
N LEU A 425 -4.99 3.52 -12.67
CA LEU A 425 -6.16 3.34 -13.52
C LEU A 425 -5.95 3.85 -14.95
N CYS A 426 -5.10 4.87 -15.16
CA CYS A 426 -4.72 5.36 -16.49
C CYS A 426 -4.02 4.27 -17.30
N THR A 427 -3.14 3.48 -16.67
CA THR A 427 -2.47 2.32 -17.29
C THR A 427 -3.47 1.27 -17.77
N VAL A 428 -4.53 1.01 -17.00
CA VAL A 428 -5.55 0.01 -17.35
C VAL A 428 -6.42 0.46 -18.53
N VAL A 429 -6.82 1.73 -18.55
CA VAL A 429 -7.67 2.26 -19.62
C VAL A 429 -6.89 2.65 -20.87
N ASP A 430 -5.55 2.67 -20.82
CA ASP A 430 -4.71 3.06 -21.94
C ASP A 430 -4.80 2.04 -23.10
N PRO A 431 -5.24 2.47 -24.30
CA PRO A 431 -5.19 1.62 -25.49
C PRO A 431 -3.75 1.36 -25.96
N CYS A 432 -2.80 2.22 -25.60
CA CYS A 432 -1.40 2.16 -26.04
C CYS A 432 -0.51 1.26 -25.17
N LYS A 433 -1.03 0.68 -24.08
CA LYS A 433 -0.32 -0.21 -23.14
C LYS A 433 0.88 0.46 -22.47
N THR A 434 0.78 1.76 -22.24
CA THR A 434 1.77 2.57 -21.54
C THR A 434 1.62 2.35 -20.04
N ASP A 435 2.72 2.04 -19.36
CA ASP A 435 2.75 2.04 -17.90
C ASP A 435 2.88 3.48 -17.38
N VAL A 436 1.74 4.11 -17.16
CA VAL A 436 1.65 5.52 -16.73
C VAL A 436 2.22 5.68 -15.32
N GLY A 437 1.98 4.72 -14.43
CA GLY A 437 2.50 4.72 -13.06
C GLY A 437 4.03 4.71 -13.03
N ALA A 438 4.67 3.86 -13.84
CA ALA A 438 6.13 3.82 -13.94
C ALA A 438 6.71 5.16 -14.46
N ILE A 439 6.02 5.84 -15.38
CA ILE A 439 6.44 7.15 -15.88
C ILE A 439 6.34 8.21 -14.77
N ILE A 440 5.24 8.26 -14.03
CA ILE A 440 5.10 9.18 -12.89
C ILE A 440 6.19 8.93 -11.85
N ARG A 441 6.46 7.67 -11.50
CA ARG A 441 7.53 7.31 -10.57
C ARG A 441 8.90 7.78 -11.06
N LYS A 442 9.21 7.63 -12.36
CA LYS A 442 10.44 8.18 -12.96
C LYS A 442 10.51 9.70 -12.79
N GLY A 443 9.42 10.42 -13.01
CA GLY A 443 9.35 11.87 -12.81
C GLY A 443 9.63 12.29 -11.36
N LEU A 444 8.99 11.64 -10.39
CA LEU A 444 9.22 11.87 -8.96
C LEU A 444 10.65 11.55 -8.54
N ASP A 445 11.24 10.48 -9.10
CA ASP A 445 12.62 10.09 -8.81
C ASP A 445 13.66 11.04 -9.43
N LEU A 446 13.32 11.71 -10.53
CA LEU A 446 14.14 12.79 -11.10
C LEU A 446 14.09 14.02 -10.19
N TYR A 447 12.89 14.45 -9.80
CA TYR A 447 12.71 15.55 -8.85
C TYR A 447 13.47 15.33 -7.54
N ALA A 448 13.37 14.12 -6.97
CA ALA A 448 14.04 13.76 -5.72
C ALA A 448 15.58 13.67 -5.82
N LYS A 449 16.17 13.77 -7.02
CA LYS A 449 17.64 13.86 -7.20
C LYS A 449 18.14 15.30 -7.35
N GLU A 450 17.24 16.23 -7.69
CA GLU A 450 17.57 17.64 -7.88
C GLU A 450 17.51 18.44 -6.57
N ILE A 451 16.74 17.94 -5.60
CA ILE A 451 16.78 18.36 -4.19
C ILE A 451 17.87 17.57 -3.47
#